data_AF-A0A2V7EGD5-F1
#
_entry.id   AF-A0A2V7EGD5-F1
#
_cell.length_a   1.000
_cell.length_b   1.000
_cell.length_c   1.000
_cell.angle_alpha   90.00
_cell.angle_beta   90.00
_cell.angle_gamma   90.00
#
_symmetry.space_group_name_H-M   'P 1'
#
loop_
_entity.id
_entity.type
_entity.pdbx_description
1 polymer ?
#
loop_
_entity_poly.entity_id
_entity_poly.type
_entity_poly.pdbx_seq_one_letter_code
_entity_poly.pdbx_strand_id
1 'polypeptide(L)'
;TRLVDPAKPVCHVSYYEAEAFAGWDKKRLPTEFEWEAAASWDPAANESREFPWGNATADSKSANIDQLAFDTAPVATYDRNVSPIGCYGMIGDVWEWTSSNLSAYPGFQTFPYKEYSEEFFGPDYKVLRGGSWATRPGAIRNTFRNWDYPIRRQIFSGFRCARDS
;
A
#
# COMPACT_ATOMS: atom_id res chain seq x y z
N THR A 1 -20.84 18.24 10.43
CA THR A 1 -20.43 17.25 9.41
C THR A 1 -19.08 17.69 8.86
N ARG A 2 -18.02 16.87 8.97
CA ARG A 2 -16.71 17.20 8.39
C ARG A 2 -16.86 17.20 6.87
N LEU A 3 -16.46 18.27 6.19
CA LEU A 3 -16.41 18.30 4.72
C LEU A 3 -15.40 17.25 4.26
N VAL A 4 -15.83 16.40 3.34
CA VAL A 4 -14.97 15.40 2.70
C VAL A 4 -14.29 16.07 1.52
N ASP A 5 -12.96 16.06 1.52
CA ASP A 5 -12.17 16.51 0.37
C ASP A 5 -12.11 15.37 -0.66
N PRO A 6 -12.73 15.53 -1.85
CA PRO A 6 -12.76 14.47 -2.86
C PRO A 6 -11.39 14.16 -3.46
N ALA A 7 -10.39 15.05 -3.29
CA ALA A 7 -9.04 14.83 -3.78
C ALA A 7 -8.20 13.95 -2.84
N LYS A 8 -8.61 13.80 -1.58
CA LYS A 8 -7.89 12.96 -0.61
C LYS A 8 -8.27 11.49 -0.77
N PRO A 9 -7.32 10.55 -0.60
CA PRO A 9 -7.66 9.14 -0.55
C PRO A 9 -8.58 8.86 0.63
N VAL A 10 -9.58 8.02 0.41
CA VAL A 10 -10.47 7.53 1.47
C VAL A 10 -9.64 6.73 2.49
N CYS A 11 -9.95 6.93 3.76
CA CYS A 11 -9.27 6.29 4.88
C CYS A 11 -10.31 5.67 5.82
N HIS A 12 -9.89 4.68 6.60
CA HIS A 12 -10.73 3.93 7.53
C HIS A 12 -11.82 3.08 6.86
N VAL A 13 -11.45 2.40 5.78
CA VAL A 13 -12.29 1.41 5.10
C VAL A 13 -11.74 0.01 5.32
N SER A 14 -12.65 -0.93 5.53
CA SER A 14 -12.35 -2.37 5.63
C SER A 14 -12.04 -2.97 4.26
N TYR A 15 -11.46 -4.17 4.25
CA TYR A 15 -11.22 -4.92 3.01
C TYR A 15 -12.54 -5.16 2.26
N TYR A 16 -13.62 -5.50 2.98
CA TYR A 16 -14.91 -5.78 2.35
C TYR A 16 -15.53 -4.54 1.71
N GLU A 17 -15.39 -3.37 2.32
CA GLU A 17 -15.83 -2.09 1.72
C GLU A 17 -15.03 -1.77 0.45
N ALA A 18 -13.70 -1.96 0.50
CA ALA A 18 -12.81 -1.76 -0.64
C ALA A 18 -13.12 -2.71 -1.81
N GLU A 19 -13.30 -4.01 -1.52
CA GLU A 19 -13.65 -5.03 -2.50
C GLU A 19 -15.04 -4.77 -3.11
N ALA A 20 -16.03 -4.42 -2.29
CA ALA A 20 -17.37 -4.09 -2.75
C ALA A 20 -17.37 -2.86 -3.69
N PHE A 21 -16.60 -1.82 -3.35
CA PHE A 21 -16.45 -0.65 -4.22
C PHE A 21 -15.80 -1.02 -5.55
N ALA A 22 -14.69 -1.78 -5.51
CA ALA A 22 -14.02 -2.22 -6.73
C ALA A 22 -14.96 -3.03 -7.63
N GLY A 23 -15.74 -3.95 -7.06
CA GLY A 23 -16.73 -4.75 -7.80
C GLY A 23 -17.89 -3.92 -8.36
N TRP A 24 -18.34 -2.90 -7.63
CA TRP A 24 -19.33 -1.93 -8.14
C TRP A 24 -18.80 -1.20 -9.39
N ASP A 25 -17.54 -0.76 -9.37
CA ASP A 25 -16.85 -0.11 -10.50
C ASP A 25 -16.31 -1.09 -11.56
N LYS A 26 -16.73 -2.37 -11.52
CA LYS A 26 -16.32 -3.43 -12.47
C LYS A 26 -14.80 -3.63 -12.55
N LYS A 27 -14.15 -3.47 -11.40
CA LYS A 27 -12.73 -3.67 -11.15
C LYS A 27 -12.56 -4.73 -10.05
N ARG A 28 -11.32 -4.89 -9.57
CA ARG A 28 -10.95 -5.71 -8.42
C ARG A 28 -9.89 -4.99 -7.59
N LEU A 29 -9.56 -5.53 -6.42
CA LEU A 29 -8.34 -5.13 -5.72
C LEU A 29 -7.11 -5.76 -6.42
N PRO A 30 -5.96 -5.06 -6.45
CA PRO A 30 -4.72 -5.66 -6.92
C PRO A 30 -4.31 -6.81 -5.99
N THR A 31 -3.62 -7.80 -6.53
CA THR A 31 -2.80 -8.68 -5.68
C THR A 31 -1.61 -7.90 -5.11
N GLU A 32 -1.01 -8.37 -4.03
CA GLU A 32 0.20 -7.74 -3.49
C GLU A 32 1.37 -7.73 -4.49
N PHE A 33 1.40 -8.72 -5.39
CA PHE A 33 2.42 -8.85 -6.43
C PHE A 33 2.24 -7.82 -7.54
N GLU A 34 1.01 -7.62 -8.02
CA GLU A 34 0.69 -6.56 -8.97
C GLU A 34 0.95 -5.18 -8.36
N TRP A 35 0.61 -5.00 -7.09
CA TRP A 35 0.88 -3.77 -6.36
C TRP A 35 2.39 -3.48 -6.30
N GLU A 36 3.20 -4.47 -5.91
CA GLU A 36 4.65 -4.30 -5.81
C GLU A 36 5.27 -4.01 -7.18
N ALA A 37 4.88 -4.77 -8.22
CA ALA A 37 5.33 -4.54 -9.58
C ALA A 37 4.95 -3.14 -10.07
N ALA A 38 3.72 -2.69 -9.79
CA ALA A 38 3.27 -1.35 -10.16
C ALA A 38 4.04 -0.25 -9.42
N ALA A 39 4.51 -0.51 -8.19
CA ALA A 39 5.28 0.44 -7.39
C ALA A 39 6.76 0.50 -7.76
N SER A 40 7.36 -0.63 -8.16
CA SER A 40 8.82 -0.79 -8.24
C SER A 40 9.37 -1.01 -9.65
N TRP A 41 8.65 -1.69 -10.54
CA TRP A 41 9.21 -2.15 -11.81
C TRP A 41 9.40 -1.00 -12.80
N ASP A 42 10.64 -0.81 -13.26
CA ASP A 42 11.00 0.12 -14.32
C ASP A 42 11.17 -0.63 -15.65
N PRO A 43 10.20 -0.54 -16.58
CA PRO A 43 10.30 -1.22 -17.86
C PRO A 43 11.38 -0.65 -18.78
N ALA A 44 11.80 0.61 -18.59
CA ALA A 44 12.84 1.23 -19.41
C ALA A 44 14.25 0.79 -18.99
N ALA A 45 14.47 0.62 -17.69
CA ALA A 45 15.72 0.14 -17.12
C ALA A 45 15.77 -1.39 -16.93
N ASN A 46 14.62 -2.07 -17.05
CA ASN A 46 14.46 -3.52 -16.83
C ASN A 46 14.95 -3.96 -15.44
N GLU A 47 14.61 -3.17 -14.42
CA GLU A 47 15.00 -3.39 -13.02
C GLU A 47 13.90 -2.94 -12.04
N SER A 48 14.00 -3.40 -10.79
CA SER A 48 13.10 -2.96 -9.70
C SER A 48 13.75 -1.84 -8.88
N ARG A 49 12.99 -0.78 -8.63
CA ARG A 49 13.39 0.35 -7.78
C ARG A 49 13.01 0.13 -6.32
N GLU A 50 13.82 0.63 -5.40
CA GLU A 50 13.56 0.55 -3.95
C GLU A 50 12.28 1.31 -3.54
N PHE A 51 12.10 2.50 -4.13
CA PHE A 51 10.91 3.34 -4.01
C PHE A 51 10.39 3.73 -5.42
N PRO A 52 9.15 4.24 -5.53
CA PRO A 52 8.60 4.69 -6.82
C PRO A 52 9.51 5.72 -7.53
N TRP A 53 10.14 6.61 -6.74
CA TRP A 53 11.08 7.63 -7.19
C TRP A 53 12.54 7.17 -7.36
N GLY A 54 12.85 5.89 -7.17
CA GLY A 54 14.22 5.36 -7.23
C GLY A 54 14.79 4.95 -5.87
N ASN A 55 16.10 5.09 -5.69
CA ASN A 55 16.82 4.54 -4.53
C ASN A 55 17.14 5.59 -3.44
N ALA A 56 16.62 6.81 -3.59
CA ALA A 56 16.77 7.83 -2.57
C ALA A 56 15.87 7.51 -1.37
N THR A 57 16.38 7.69 -0.16
CA THR A 57 15.62 7.41 1.07
C THR A 57 14.33 8.22 1.13
N ALA A 58 13.26 7.60 1.64
CA ALA A 58 11.99 8.28 1.85
C ALA A 58 12.13 9.45 2.83
N ASP A 59 11.63 10.61 2.44
CA ASP A 59 11.57 11.83 3.25
C ASP A 59 10.21 12.51 3.10
N SER A 60 10.01 13.59 3.85
CA SER A 60 8.76 14.36 3.84
C SER A 60 8.48 15.11 2.53
N LYS A 61 9.42 15.14 1.59
CA LYS A 61 9.23 15.70 0.24
C LYS A 61 8.94 14.61 -0.79
N SER A 62 9.25 13.35 -0.48
CA SER A 62 9.01 12.21 -1.35
C SER A 62 7.62 11.62 -1.15
N ALA A 63 7.11 11.59 0.09
CA ALA A 63 5.80 11.04 0.41
C ALA A 63 5.22 11.64 1.71
N ASN A 64 3.92 11.48 1.93
CA ASN A 64 3.29 11.79 3.21
C ASN A 64 3.48 10.64 4.19
N ILE A 65 4.44 10.77 5.09
CA ILE A 65 4.89 9.74 6.05
C ILE A 65 5.32 10.38 7.38
N ASP A 66 5.71 9.56 8.36
CA ASP A 66 6.33 9.98 9.62
C ASP A 66 5.45 10.83 10.55
N GLN A 67 4.12 10.75 10.40
CA GLN A 67 3.13 11.45 11.23
C GLN A 67 3.21 12.98 11.16
N LEU A 68 3.80 13.54 10.10
CA LEU A 68 3.98 14.99 10.00
C LEU A 68 2.69 15.74 9.63
N ALA A 69 1.81 15.12 8.85
CA ALA A 69 0.57 15.75 8.39
C ALA A 69 -0.65 15.50 9.29
N PHE A 70 -0.62 14.44 10.10
CA PHE A 70 -1.76 13.95 10.90
C PHE A 70 -3.07 13.70 10.10
N ASP A 71 -2.97 13.59 8.78
CA ASP A 71 -4.07 13.33 7.85
C ASP A 71 -3.50 12.92 6.48
N THR A 72 -4.36 12.45 5.58
CA THR A 72 -3.98 12.19 4.18
C THR A 72 -3.78 13.49 3.40
N ALA A 73 -2.90 13.46 2.41
CA ALA A 73 -2.73 14.52 1.42
C ALA A 73 -3.59 14.23 0.18
N PRO A 74 -3.98 15.26 -0.59
CA PRO A 74 -4.58 15.04 -1.91
C PRO A 74 -3.72 14.14 -2.80
N VAL A 75 -4.36 13.28 -3.60
CA VAL A 75 -3.66 12.46 -4.60
C VAL A 75 -2.84 13.38 -5.51
N ALA A 76 -1.62 12.95 -5.85
CA ALA A 76 -0.65 13.71 -6.64
C ALA A 76 -0.07 14.97 -5.97
N THR A 77 -0.18 15.13 -4.64
CA THR A 77 0.57 16.18 -3.91
C THR A 77 2.10 16.02 -4.03
N TYR A 78 2.57 14.77 -4.13
CA TYR A 78 4.00 14.45 -4.19
C TYR A 78 4.40 14.04 -5.61
N ASP A 79 4.90 14.99 -6.40
CA ASP A 79 5.24 14.77 -7.81
C ASP A 79 6.30 13.70 -8.05
N ARG A 80 7.13 13.41 -7.05
CA ARG A 80 8.12 12.34 -7.10
C ARG A 80 7.52 10.97 -6.79
N ASN A 81 6.39 10.91 -6.07
CA ASN A 81 5.72 9.67 -5.68
C ASN A 81 4.89 9.09 -6.83
N VAL A 82 5.56 8.90 -7.95
CA VAL A 82 5.00 8.36 -9.19
C VAL A 82 5.89 7.20 -9.59
N SER A 83 5.30 6.01 -9.69
CA SER A 83 6.03 4.83 -10.12
C SER A 83 6.45 4.93 -11.59
N PRO A 84 7.39 4.08 -12.06
CA PRO A 84 7.86 4.12 -13.45
C PRO A 84 6.74 3.93 -14.49
N ILE A 85 5.64 3.29 -14.09
CA ILE A 85 4.46 3.06 -14.94
C ILE A 85 3.34 4.10 -14.71
N GLY A 86 3.61 5.17 -13.95
CA GLY A 86 2.69 6.29 -13.78
C GLY A 86 1.69 6.15 -12.63
N CYS A 87 1.89 5.25 -11.67
CA CYS A 87 1.01 5.14 -10.50
C CYS A 87 1.41 6.15 -9.42
N TYR A 88 0.51 7.05 -9.08
CA TYR A 88 0.69 8.07 -8.03
C TYR A 88 0.43 7.50 -6.63
N GLY A 89 1.15 8.05 -5.65
CA GLY A 89 0.86 7.87 -4.24
C GLY A 89 1.09 6.45 -3.75
N MET A 90 2.05 5.71 -4.32
CA MET A 90 2.29 4.31 -3.95
C MET A 90 2.88 4.18 -2.54
N ILE A 91 3.55 5.21 -2.03
CA ILE A 91 4.10 5.22 -0.68
C ILE A 91 3.43 6.30 0.18
N GLY A 92 3.03 5.96 1.40
CA GLY A 92 2.45 6.89 2.36
C GLY A 92 0.95 7.12 2.16
N ASP A 93 0.43 8.20 2.76
CA ASP A 93 -1.00 8.52 2.82
C ASP A 93 -1.86 7.44 3.50
N VAL A 94 -2.19 6.36 2.81
CA VAL A 94 -3.00 5.25 3.36
C VAL A 94 -2.39 3.90 3.02
N TRP A 95 -2.49 2.97 3.97
CA TRP A 95 -2.24 1.57 3.66
C TRP A 95 -3.25 1.09 2.63
N GLU A 96 -2.81 0.47 1.54
CA GLU A 96 -3.70 0.03 0.46
C GLU A 96 -4.01 -1.46 0.57
N TRP A 97 -5.30 -1.81 0.72
CA TRP A 97 -5.74 -3.21 0.71
C TRP A 97 -5.43 -3.93 -0.61
N THR A 98 -5.02 -5.19 -0.52
CA THR A 98 -4.81 -6.09 -1.65
C THR A 98 -5.67 -7.34 -1.51
N SER A 99 -5.93 -8.06 -2.61
CA SER A 99 -6.69 -9.31 -2.60
C SER A 99 -5.92 -10.50 -2.02
N SER A 100 -4.60 -10.36 -1.87
CA SER A 100 -3.70 -11.40 -1.37
C SER A 100 -3.92 -11.71 0.12
N ASN A 101 -3.90 -13.00 0.44
CA ASN A 101 -3.74 -13.46 1.82
C ASN A 101 -2.27 -13.38 2.21
N LEU A 102 -1.97 -13.23 3.50
CA LEU A 102 -0.58 -13.30 3.95
C LEU A 102 -0.08 -14.74 3.85
N SER A 103 0.99 -14.95 3.08
CA SER A 103 1.68 -16.24 2.97
C SER A 103 3.18 -16.06 2.85
N ALA A 104 3.93 -17.14 3.14
CA ALA A 104 5.36 -17.20 2.88
C ALA A 104 5.67 -17.08 1.38
N TYR A 105 6.72 -16.32 1.05
CA TYR A 105 7.35 -16.40 -0.26
C TYR A 105 8.22 -17.67 -0.37
N PRO A 106 8.49 -18.18 -1.57
CA PRO A 106 9.43 -19.29 -1.75
C PRO A 106 10.79 -18.99 -1.11
N GLY A 107 11.27 -19.89 -0.25
CA GLY A 107 12.53 -19.72 0.48
C GLY A 107 12.45 -18.82 1.72
N PHE A 108 11.26 -18.42 2.16
CA PHE A 108 11.07 -17.67 3.41
C PHE A 108 11.77 -18.35 4.58
N GLN A 109 12.49 -17.56 5.36
CA GLN A 109 13.07 -17.94 6.64
C GLN A 109 12.64 -16.90 7.68
N THR A 110 12.24 -17.37 8.85
CA THR A 110 11.82 -16.50 9.93
C THR A 110 12.92 -15.53 10.36
N PHE A 111 12.55 -14.25 10.44
CA PHE A 111 13.33 -13.20 11.07
C PHE A 111 12.38 -12.04 11.44
N PRO A 112 12.55 -11.37 12.60
CA PRO A 112 13.49 -11.71 13.67
C PRO A 112 13.02 -12.88 14.55
N TYR A 113 11.72 -13.19 14.59
CA TYR A 113 11.10 -14.29 15.34
C TYR A 113 9.83 -14.77 14.62
N LYS A 114 9.38 -16.00 14.90
CA LYS A 114 8.33 -16.69 14.11
C LYS A 114 7.00 -15.96 14.18
N GLU A 115 6.69 -15.48 15.38
CA GLU A 115 5.49 -14.78 15.77
C GLU A 115 5.33 -13.43 15.07
N TYR A 116 6.37 -12.94 14.37
CA TYR A 116 6.26 -11.75 13.56
C TYR A 116 5.46 -12.00 12.28
N SER A 117 5.58 -13.18 11.65
CA SER A 117 4.96 -13.44 10.34
C SER A 117 4.31 -14.82 10.22
N GLU A 118 4.99 -15.89 10.66
CA GLU A 118 4.54 -17.27 10.41
C GLU A 118 3.17 -17.57 11.01
N GLU A 119 2.91 -17.06 12.22
CA GLU A 119 1.63 -17.24 12.93
C GLU A 119 0.43 -16.57 12.24
N PHE A 120 0.70 -15.63 11.32
CA PHE A 120 -0.33 -14.89 10.59
C PHE A 120 -0.51 -15.40 9.16
N PHE A 121 0.21 -16.45 8.75
CA PHE A 121 0.00 -17.06 7.45
C PHE A 121 -1.32 -17.80 7.40
N GLY A 122 -2.10 -17.53 6.35
CA GLY A 122 -3.41 -18.17 6.18
C GLY A 122 -4.45 -17.24 5.56
N PRO A 123 -5.68 -17.73 5.43
CA PRO A 123 -6.75 -16.99 4.75
C PRO A 123 -7.40 -15.89 5.59
N ASP A 124 -7.10 -15.83 6.89
CA ASP A 124 -7.77 -14.93 7.83
C ASP A 124 -7.32 -13.46 7.70
N TYR A 125 -6.13 -13.23 7.13
CA TYR A 125 -5.52 -11.92 7.00
C TYR A 125 -5.38 -11.53 5.54
N LYS A 126 -5.62 -10.24 5.26
CA LYS A 126 -5.40 -9.64 3.96
C LYS A 126 -4.19 -8.70 4.02
N VAL A 127 -3.38 -8.72 2.97
CA VAL A 127 -2.17 -7.90 2.89
C VAL A 127 -2.53 -6.45 2.55
N LEU A 128 -1.86 -5.51 3.22
CA LEU A 128 -1.83 -4.09 2.87
C LEU A 128 -0.42 -3.64 2.50
N ARG A 129 -0.34 -2.62 1.65
CA ARG A 129 0.91 -2.15 1.05
C ARG A 129 1.05 -0.62 1.13
N GLY A 130 2.26 -0.11 0.87
CA GLY A 130 2.52 1.32 0.68
C GLY A 130 2.86 2.14 1.92
N GLY A 131 2.41 1.72 3.10
CA GLY A 131 2.50 2.58 4.30
C GLY A 131 1.37 3.59 4.33
N SER A 132 1.29 4.37 5.41
CA SER A 132 0.33 5.46 5.59
C SER A 132 1.05 6.73 6.02
N TRP A 133 0.32 7.83 6.13
CA TRP A 133 0.83 9.09 6.70
C TRP A 133 1.42 8.90 8.10
N ALA A 134 1.01 7.86 8.83
CA ALA A 134 1.49 7.56 10.17
C ALA A 134 2.71 6.62 10.23
N THR A 135 3.10 6.01 9.10
CA THR A 135 4.17 5.01 9.05
C THR A 135 5.55 5.69 9.14
N ARG A 136 6.44 5.15 9.97
CA ARG A 136 7.81 5.65 10.14
C ARG A 136 8.70 5.25 8.95
N PRO A 137 9.68 6.08 8.54
CA PRO A 137 10.53 5.80 7.38
C PRO A 137 11.22 4.42 7.39
N GLY A 138 11.63 3.93 8.56
CA GLY A 138 12.26 2.60 8.68
C GLY A 138 11.35 1.40 8.34
N ALA A 139 10.03 1.61 8.33
CA ALA A 139 9.02 0.61 7.98
C ALA A 139 8.33 0.91 6.64
N ILE A 140 8.96 1.71 5.77
CA ILE A 140 8.43 2.10 4.47
C ILE A 140 9.38 1.64 3.38
N ARG A 141 8.95 0.66 2.59
CA ARG A 141 9.62 0.14 1.39
C ARG A 141 8.56 -0.41 0.44
N ASN A 142 8.84 -0.42 -0.86
CA ASN A 142 7.96 -1.07 -1.85
C ASN A 142 7.65 -2.53 -1.48
N THR A 143 8.60 -3.22 -0.85
CA THR A 143 8.50 -4.63 -0.45
C THR A 143 7.87 -4.85 0.93
N PHE A 144 7.60 -3.80 1.72
CA PHE A 144 7.08 -3.96 3.09
C PHE A 144 5.62 -4.43 3.10
N ARG A 145 5.36 -5.57 3.74
CA ARG A 145 4.02 -6.18 3.82
C ARG A 145 3.43 -5.89 5.19
N ASN A 146 2.29 -5.22 5.22
CA ASN A 146 1.44 -5.16 6.40
C ASN A 146 0.27 -6.13 6.20
N TRP A 147 -0.43 -6.51 7.27
CA TRP A 147 -1.60 -7.38 7.19
C TRP A 147 -2.54 -7.09 8.37
N ASP A 148 -3.83 -7.32 8.15
CA ASP A 148 -4.82 -7.31 9.24
C ASP A 148 -6.04 -8.15 8.83
N TYR A 149 -6.93 -8.40 9.79
CA TYR A 149 -8.21 -9.04 9.50
C TYR A 149 -9.04 -8.15 8.56
N PRO A 150 -9.78 -8.73 7.61
CA PRO A 150 -10.51 -7.99 6.60
C PRO A 150 -11.62 -7.08 7.17
N ILE A 151 -12.07 -7.35 8.38
CA ILE A 151 -13.06 -6.53 9.11
C ILE A 151 -12.48 -5.25 9.70
N ARG A 152 -11.15 -5.12 9.84
CA ARG A 152 -10.54 -3.95 10.50
C ARG A 152 -10.62 -2.74 9.60
N ARG A 153 -10.88 -1.60 10.23
CA ARG A 153 -10.95 -0.29 9.57
C ARG A 153 -10.50 0.87 10.46
N GLN A 154 -10.16 0.60 11.73
CA GLN A 154 -9.56 1.59 12.62
C GLN A 154 -8.13 1.95 12.19
N ILE A 155 -7.46 1.06 11.45
CA ILE A 155 -6.17 1.32 10.82
C ILE A 155 -6.31 2.41 9.74
N PHE A 156 -5.20 3.06 9.38
CA PHE A 156 -5.17 4.08 8.33
C PHE A 156 -5.18 3.45 6.93
N SER A 157 -6.23 2.67 6.64
CA SER A 157 -6.39 1.90 5.40
C SER A 157 -7.32 2.58 4.40
N GLY A 158 -6.88 2.57 3.16
CA GLY A 158 -7.63 2.85 1.94
C GLY A 158 -7.44 1.71 0.95
N PHE A 159 -7.58 2.00 -0.34
CA PHE A 159 -7.36 1.01 -1.40
C PHE A 159 -7.12 1.69 -2.74
N ARG A 160 -6.65 0.90 -3.70
CA ARG A 160 -6.72 1.19 -5.12
C ARG A 160 -7.35 0.04 -5.88
N CYS A 161 -7.89 0.34 -7.05
CA CYS A 161 -8.46 -0.66 -7.93
C CYS A 161 -7.46 -1.11 -9.00
N ALA A 162 -7.61 -2.35 -9.43
CA ALA A 162 -6.95 -2.94 -10.58
C ALA A 162 -8.01 -3.53 -11.53
N ARG A 163 -7.62 -3.78 -12.79
CA ARG A 163 -8.47 -4.42 -13.79
C ARG A 163 -7.62 -5.34 -14.63
N ASP A 164 -8.22 -6.42 -15.09
CA ASP A 164 -7.64 -7.26 -16.12
C ASP A 164 -7.62 -6.50 -17.47
N SER A 165 -6.69 -6.89 -18.35
CA SER A 165 -6.45 -6.26 -19.65
C SER A 165 -7.56 -6.54 -20.66
#